data_AF-F6GSQ7-F1
#
_entry.id   AF-F6GSQ7-F1
#
_cell.length_a   1.000
_cell.length_b   1.000
_cell.length_c   1.000
_cell.angle_alpha   90.00
_cell.angle_beta   90.00
_cell.angle_gamma   90.00
#
_symmetry.space_group_name_H-M   'P 1'
#
loop_
_entity.id
_entity.type
_entity.pdbx_description
1 polymer ?
#
loop_
_entity_poly.entity_id
_entity_poly.type
_entity_poly.pdbx_seq_one_letter_code
_entity_poly.pdbx_strand_id
1 'polypeptide(L)'
;MGLLNAVFMMCTVSALDPCQRELVLAALDNLSRKLQYTTRSKYLEELIGSILFCWVTCGVSLVALVEIRDHFVPSVEPTYFMQYCCHWLLPALLLHGDTSNLKWVASVAGLPLAVLVKNHFVPIFSVCMALHCSKKSGWEKGAVVLQSSILHVAEISEDERDKLIKKYMVSIVSNILSLASCASEPALPFFSRDTIVLAIRNVVDGFLEMEDCPTSVGVVDKINIFRSDRVFMFIVEMHYKVTAAVHHRHKCHRLADIEVLIDVLGHRAAVSSTSNYLFNLVGQFFGFNALQDQCSRIISMLLESFKSNPSKEIIGVPGEQLQFLVSKLVACCIPSETNAELSGTRSSQVLSLLHQLTIGADPSLYDYIRELEPFPEIDIFDEIREFHQELCRAYSPKDHFLKVDCLQHLNNLHHCQNMAFSPNQFLFFMECSLSVCEEIFLPSTKITFVESSSTSQEITFHMCGSDDANSVRALVSDFISRV
;
A
#
# COMPACT_ATOMS: atom_id res chain seq x y z
N MET A 1 3.91 13.02 -15.83
CA MET A 1 4.08 12.62 -17.25
C MET A 1 5.48 12.90 -17.80
N GLY A 2 6.07 14.10 -17.58
CA GLY A 2 7.37 14.46 -18.18
C GLY A 2 8.55 13.52 -17.88
N LEU A 3 8.70 13.03 -16.65
CA LEU A 3 9.83 12.17 -16.30
C LEU A 3 9.75 10.75 -16.90
N LEU A 4 8.56 10.12 -16.88
CA LEU A 4 8.37 8.80 -17.48
C LEU A 4 8.74 8.84 -18.96
N ASN A 5 8.26 9.85 -19.68
CA ASN A 5 8.57 10.04 -21.10
C ASN A 5 10.07 10.23 -21.32
N ALA A 6 10.74 11.04 -20.48
CA ALA A 6 12.18 11.21 -20.58
C ALA A 6 12.94 9.89 -20.38
N VAL A 7 12.60 9.10 -19.35
CA VAL A 7 13.23 7.79 -19.09
C VAL A 7 12.97 6.81 -20.22
N PHE A 8 11.74 6.75 -20.73
CA PHE A 8 11.41 5.94 -21.90
C PHE A 8 12.23 6.32 -23.14
N MET A 9 12.38 7.63 -23.42
CA MET A 9 13.19 8.12 -24.54
C MET A 9 14.67 7.77 -24.35
N MET A 10 15.21 7.90 -23.14
CA MET A 10 16.58 7.49 -22.83
C MET A 10 16.79 5.99 -23.10
N CYS A 11 15.89 5.13 -22.63
CA CYS A 11 15.97 3.69 -22.90
C CYS A 11 15.84 3.37 -24.40
N THR A 12 14.94 4.06 -25.11
CA THR A 12 14.76 3.87 -26.56
C THR A 12 16.01 4.28 -27.34
N VAL A 13 16.64 5.40 -27.00
CA VAL A 13 17.90 5.85 -27.62
C VAL A 13 19.01 4.81 -27.41
N SER A 14 19.15 4.30 -26.18
CA SER A 14 20.12 3.24 -25.85
C SER A 14 19.88 1.93 -26.63
N ALA A 15 18.61 1.64 -26.94
CA ALA A 15 18.19 0.47 -27.70
C ALA A 15 18.49 0.61 -29.20
N LEU A 16 18.36 1.83 -29.74
CA LEU A 16 18.59 2.13 -31.15
C LEU A 16 20.06 2.38 -31.49
N ASP A 17 20.82 2.99 -30.58
CA ASP A 17 22.24 3.28 -30.74
C ASP A 17 23.07 2.69 -29.59
N PRO A 18 23.76 1.55 -29.82
CA PRO A 18 24.61 0.92 -28.81
C PRO A 18 25.70 1.84 -28.25
N CYS A 19 26.14 2.86 -29.00
CA CYS A 19 27.15 3.81 -28.54
C CYS A 19 26.64 4.69 -27.38
N GLN A 20 25.32 4.85 -27.24
CA GLN A 20 24.71 5.66 -26.16
C GLN A 20 24.48 4.86 -24.87
N ARG A 21 24.69 3.54 -24.87
CA ARG A 21 24.36 2.66 -23.73
C ARG A 21 25.04 3.10 -22.44
N GLU A 22 26.33 3.40 -22.49
CA GLU A 22 27.09 3.83 -21.30
C GLU A 22 26.60 5.17 -20.77
N LEU A 23 26.34 6.14 -21.67
CA LEU A 23 25.84 7.46 -21.30
C LEU A 23 24.45 7.37 -20.65
N VAL A 24 23.55 6.60 -21.26
CA VAL A 24 22.19 6.41 -20.73
C VAL A 24 22.24 5.69 -19.39
N LEU A 25 23.07 4.67 -19.25
CA LEU A 25 23.25 3.93 -18.00
C LEU A 25 23.75 4.87 -16.88
N ALA A 26 24.75 5.70 -17.15
CA ALA A 26 25.24 6.70 -16.20
C ALA A 26 24.19 7.76 -15.86
N ALA A 27 23.37 8.18 -16.83
CA ALA A 27 22.27 9.12 -16.60
C ALA A 27 21.20 8.51 -15.69
N LEU A 28 20.83 7.25 -15.90
CA LEU A 28 19.86 6.53 -15.07
C LEU A 28 20.39 6.31 -13.63
N ASP A 29 21.68 6.03 -13.47
CA ASP A 29 22.32 5.95 -12.15
C ASP A 29 22.30 7.28 -11.41
N ASN A 30 22.60 8.38 -12.13
CA ASN A 30 22.56 9.72 -11.57
C ASN A 30 21.13 10.10 -11.16
N LEU A 31 20.13 9.80 -12.00
CA LEU A 31 18.73 10.01 -11.68
C LEU A 31 18.29 9.22 -10.44
N SER A 32 18.63 7.93 -10.37
CA SER A 32 18.34 7.09 -9.20
C SER A 32 18.92 7.72 -7.93
N ARG A 33 20.19 8.13 -7.95
CA ARG A 33 20.87 8.78 -6.81
C ARG A 33 20.24 10.11 -6.42
N LYS A 34 19.90 10.96 -7.39
CA LYS A 34 19.22 12.24 -7.13
C LYS A 34 17.85 12.05 -6.49
N LEU A 35 17.20 10.92 -6.78
CA LEU A 35 15.93 10.53 -6.21
C LEU A 35 16.06 9.67 -4.95
N GLN A 36 17.28 9.54 -4.44
CA GLN A 36 17.64 8.84 -3.21
C GLN A 36 17.36 7.33 -3.23
N TYR A 37 17.21 6.73 -4.41
CA TYR A 37 17.14 5.29 -4.55
C TYR A 37 18.52 4.65 -4.31
N THR A 38 18.54 3.49 -3.66
CA THR A 38 19.78 2.75 -3.36
C THR A 38 20.45 2.23 -4.63
N THR A 39 19.66 1.84 -5.63
CA THR A 39 20.15 1.34 -6.91
C THR A 39 19.28 1.81 -8.08
N ARG A 40 19.83 1.78 -9.29
CA ARG A 40 19.08 2.05 -10.53
C ARG A 40 17.94 1.06 -10.73
N SER A 41 18.14 -0.22 -10.43
CA SER A 41 17.09 -1.24 -10.54
C SER A 41 15.90 -0.94 -9.64
N LYS A 42 16.14 -0.55 -8.38
CA LYS A 42 15.05 -0.16 -7.46
C LYS A 42 14.28 1.05 -7.96
N TYR A 43 14.96 2.00 -8.59
CA TYR A 43 14.28 3.11 -9.23
C TYR A 43 13.45 2.66 -10.45
N LEU A 44 14.02 1.84 -11.32
CA LEU A 44 13.35 1.40 -12.55
C LEU A 44 12.22 0.39 -12.30
N GLU A 45 12.22 -0.35 -11.19
CA GLU A 45 11.10 -1.18 -10.73
C GLU A 45 9.79 -0.36 -10.66
N GLU A 46 9.86 0.94 -10.32
CA GLU A 46 8.70 1.83 -10.27
C GLU A 46 8.15 2.21 -11.66
N LEU A 47 9.00 2.12 -12.69
CA LEU A 47 8.70 2.66 -14.04
C LEU A 47 8.58 1.57 -15.11
N ILE A 48 9.12 0.38 -14.87
CA ILE A 48 9.28 -0.65 -15.90
C ILE A 48 7.95 -1.02 -16.55
N GLY A 49 6.88 -1.14 -15.77
CA GLY A 49 5.56 -1.44 -16.31
C GLY A 49 5.11 -0.42 -17.36
N SER A 50 5.17 0.87 -17.04
CA SER A 50 4.82 1.92 -18.00
C SER A 50 5.78 2.01 -19.18
N ILE A 51 7.08 1.80 -18.95
CA ILE A 51 8.09 1.76 -20.03
C ILE A 51 7.75 0.65 -21.02
N LEU A 52 7.40 -0.55 -20.56
CA LEU A 52 7.09 -1.69 -21.41
C LEU A 52 5.78 -1.50 -22.20
N PHE A 53 4.78 -0.86 -21.61
CA PHE A 53 3.55 -0.48 -22.35
C PHE A 53 3.84 0.55 -23.43
N CYS A 54 4.65 1.58 -23.14
CA CYS A 54 5.11 2.53 -24.14
C CYS A 54 5.95 1.83 -25.22
N TRP A 55 6.81 0.89 -24.85
CA TRP A 55 7.66 0.13 -25.77
C TRP A 55 6.84 -0.59 -26.85
N VAL A 56 5.81 -1.32 -26.44
CA VAL A 56 4.90 -2.03 -27.34
C VAL A 56 4.09 -1.05 -28.18
N THR A 57 3.53 0.00 -27.56
CA THR A 57 2.70 0.99 -28.26
C THR A 57 3.48 1.77 -29.31
N CYS A 58 4.75 2.07 -29.05
CA CYS A 58 5.65 2.76 -29.98
C CYS A 58 6.30 1.81 -31.00
N GLY A 59 6.06 0.50 -30.92
CA GLY A 59 6.63 -0.48 -31.85
C GLY A 59 8.15 -0.61 -31.75
N VAL A 60 8.74 -0.36 -30.58
CA VAL A 60 10.19 -0.52 -30.38
C VAL A 60 10.53 -2.00 -30.32
N SER A 61 11.65 -2.41 -30.92
CA SER A 61 12.07 -3.81 -31.01
C SER A 61 12.24 -4.47 -29.64
N LEU A 62 11.59 -5.62 -29.42
CA LEU A 62 11.78 -6.40 -28.18
C LEU A 62 13.15 -7.07 -28.11
N VAL A 63 13.80 -7.32 -29.26
CA VAL A 63 15.19 -7.78 -29.28
C VAL A 63 16.09 -6.73 -28.64
N ALA A 64 15.92 -5.47 -29.05
CA ALA A 64 16.69 -4.35 -28.50
C ALA A 64 16.42 -4.12 -27.01
N LEU A 65 15.19 -4.40 -26.53
CA LEU A 65 14.87 -4.39 -25.10
C LEU A 65 15.72 -5.39 -24.30
N VAL A 66 15.90 -6.60 -24.83
CA VAL A 66 16.74 -7.65 -24.20
C VAL A 66 18.22 -7.27 -24.25
N GLU A 67 18.67 -6.60 -25.30
CA GLU A 67 20.05 -6.11 -25.40
C GLU A 67 20.37 -5.06 -24.33
N ILE A 68 19.41 -4.21 -23.97
CA ILE A 68 19.57 -3.20 -22.93
C ILE A 68 19.13 -3.66 -21.53
N ARG A 69 18.89 -4.97 -21.31
CA ARG A 69 18.38 -5.50 -20.03
C ARG A 69 19.16 -5.06 -18.80
N ASP A 70 20.48 -4.88 -18.93
CA ASP A 70 21.37 -4.43 -17.85
C ASP A 70 21.03 -3.01 -17.36
N HIS A 71 20.31 -2.22 -18.16
CA HIS A 71 19.78 -0.93 -17.71
C HIS A 71 18.76 -1.13 -16.58
N PHE A 72 17.94 -2.18 -16.67
CA PHE A 72 16.88 -2.47 -15.70
C PHE A 72 17.37 -3.37 -14.56
N VAL A 73 17.98 -4.50 -14.91
CA VAL A 73 18.43 -5.52 -13.96
C VAL A 73 19.86 -5.92 -14.33
N PRO A 74 20.87 -5.56 -13.52
CA PRO A 74 22.26 -5.88 -13.78
C PRO A 74 22.52 -7.39 -13.89
N SER A 75 23.27 -7.80 -14.90
CA SER A 75 23.80 -9.16 -15.04
C SER A 75 22.73 -10.27 -15.08
N VAL A 76 21.51 -9.94 -15.49
CA VAL A 76 20.43 -10.92 -15.65
C VAL A 76 20.56 -11.65 -16.98
N GLU A 77 20.25 -12.95 -17.02
CA GLU A 77 20.18 -13.66 -18.29
C GLU A 77 18.93 -13.26 -19.09
N PRO A 78 18.97 -13.30 -20.44
CA PRO A 78 17.83 -12.94 -21.30
C PRO A 78 16.52 -13.66 -20.93
N THR A 79 16.58 -14.95 -20.60
CA THR A 79 15.39 -15.74 -20.28
C THR A 79 14.72 -15.28 -18.99
N TYR A 80 15.50 -15.08 -17.91
CA TYR A 80 14.97 -14.58 -16.64
C TYR A 80 14.45 -13.14 -16.76
N PHE A 81 15.14 -12.29 -17.51
CA PHE A 81 14.68 -10.93 -17.77
C PHE A 81 13.34 -10.91 -18.52
N MET A 82 13.20 -11.76 -19.55
CA MET A 82 11.96 -11.84 -20.30
C MET A 82 10.80 -12.34 -19.42
N GLN A 83 11.03 -13.38 -18.62
CA GLN A 83 10.03 -13.88 -17.67
C GLN A 83 9.62 -12.82 -16.65
N TYR A 84 10.57 -12.03 -16.12
CA TYR A 84 10.28 -10.90 -15.25
C TYR A 84 9.39 -9.84 -15.94
N CYS A 85 9.67 -9.53 -17.20
CA CYS A 85 8.91 -8.55 -17.98
C CYS A 85 7.51 -9.03 -18.41
N CYS A 86 7.24 -10.34 -18.44
CA CYS A 86 5.98 -10.92 -18.91
C CYS A 86 4.75 -10.40 -18.18
N HIS A 87 4.88 -10.01 -16.90
CA HIS A 87 3.81 -9.40 -16.13
C HIS A 87 3.21 -8.16 -16.82
N TRP A 88 4.02 -7.39 -17.56
CA TRP A 88 3.58 -6.19 -18.28
C TRP A 88 3.55 -6.36 -19.80
N LEU A 89 4.49 -7.12 -20.37
CA LEU A 89 4.57 -7.33 -21.82
C LEU A 89 3.39 -8.13 -22.36
N LEU A 90 2.96 -9.20 -21.69
CA LEU A 90 1.87 -10.04 -22.22
C LEU A 90 0.53 -9.30 -22.29
N PRO A 91 0.08 -8.57 -21.25
CA PRO A 91 -1.10 -7.73 -21.37
C PRO A 91 -0.96 -6.69 -22.48
N ALA A 92 0.20 -6.01 -22.60
CA ALA A 92 0.42 -4.99 -23.62
C ALA A 92 0.35 -5.57 -25.06
N LEU A 93 1.01 -6.70 -25.30
CA LEU A 93 1.05 -7.34 -26.62
C LEU A 93 -0.31 -7.93 -27.02
N LEU A 94 -1.06 -8.51 -26.07
CA LEU A 94 -2.43 -9.00 -26.33
C LEU A 94 -3.37 -7.86 -26.69
N LEU A 95 -3.30 -6.73 -25.96
CA LEU A 95 -4.06 -5.52 -26.29
C LEU A 95 -3.69 -4.94 -27.66
N HIS A 96 -2.44 -5.10 -28.08
CA HIS A 96 -1.97 -4.66 -29.39
C HIS A 96 -2.26 -5.68 -30.52
N GLY A 97 -2.67 -6.91 -30.19
CA GLY A 97 -2.91 -7.99 -31.16
C GLY A 97 -1.64 -8.52 -31.83
N ASP A 98 -0.46 -8.32 -31.24
CA ASP A 98 0.82 -8.65 -31.85
C ASP A 98 1.25 -10.10 -31.56
N THR A 99 0.67 -11.03 -32.35
CA THR A 99 0.92 -12.47 -32.22
C THR A 99 2.37 -12.88 -32.54
N SER A 100 3.05 -12.15 -33.41
CA SER A 100 4.45 -12.42 -33.79
C SER A 100 5.36 -12.16 -32.60
N ASN A 101 5.23 -11.00 -31.96
CA ASN A 101 6.01 -10.66 -30.76
C ASN A 101 5.62 -11.53 -29.56
N LEU A 102 4.36 -11.96 -29.42
CA LEU A 102 3.96 -12.94 -28.39
C LEU A 102 4.74 -14.26 -28.53
N LYS A 103 4.83 -14.82 -29.75
CA LYS A 103 5.60 -16.05 -30.02
C LYS A 103 7.09 -15.86 -29.74
N TRP A 104 7.63 -14.68 -30.07
CA TRP A 104 9.02 -14.35 -29.79
C TRP A 104 9.30 -14.20 -28.29
N VAL A 105 8.43 -13.54 -27.54
CA VAL A 105 8.55 -13.45 -26.07
C VAL A 105 8.54 -14.85 -25.45
N ALA A 106 7.66 -15.73 -25.92
CA ALA A 106 7.60 -17.12 -25.46
C ALA A 106 8.90 -17.89 -25.73
N SER A 107 9.50 -17.73 -26.92
CA SER A 107 10.75 -18.40 -27.26
C SER A 107 11.93 -17.92 -26.39
N VAL A 108 12.05 -16.61 -26.12
CA VAL A 108 13.10 -16.07 -25.24
C VAL A 108 12.87 -16.47 -23.79
N ALA A 109 11.62 -16.47 -23.33
CA ALA A 109 11.23 -16.91 -21.99
C ALA A 109 11.39 -18.43 -21.77
N GLY A 110 11.65 -19.20 -22.83
CA GLY A 110 11.86 -20.65 -22.75
C GLY A 110 10.61 -21.45 -22.39
N LEU A 111 9.41 -20.90 -22.61
CA LEU A 111 8.13 -21.53 -22.26
C LEU A 111 7.18 -21.54 -23.46
N PRO A 112 6.33 -22.57 -23.62
CA PRO A 112 5.24 -22.52 -24.60
C PRO A 112 4.33 -21.31 -24.36
N LEU A 113 3.91 -20.64 -25.43
CA LEU A 113 3.10 -19.40 -25.35
C LEU A 113 1.81 -19.61 -24.54
N ALA A 114 1.11 -20.73 -24.76
CA ALA A 114 -0.12 -21.05 -24.04
C ALA A 114 0.11 -21.17 -22.53
N VAL A 115 1.18 -21.87 -22.12
CA VAL A 115 1.60 -22.01 -20.71
C VAL A 115 1.97 -20.65 -20.14
N LEU A 116 2.70 -19.84 -20.90
CA LEU A 116 3.15 -18.52 -20.48
C LEU A 116 1.97 -17.57 -20.21
N VAL A 117 0.98 -17.54 -21.11
CA VAL A 117 -0.25 -16.74 -20.94
C VAL A 117 -1.08 -17.25 -19.77
N LYS A 118 -1.21 -18.57 -19.60
CA LYS A 118 -1.93 -19.17 -18.45
C LYS A 118 -1.27 -18.84 -17.12
N ASN A 119 0.07 -18.83 -17.06
CA ASN A 119 0.83 -18.45 -15.87
C ASN A 119 0.67 -16.97 -15.52
N HIS A 120 0.43 -16.12 -16.52
CA HIS A 120 0.24 -14.67 -16.36
C HIS A 120 -1.23 -14.27 -16.54
N PHE A 121 -2.18 -15.18 -16.29
CA PHE A 121 -3.60 -14.92 -16.44
C PHE A 121 -4.05 -13.70 -15.61
N VAL A 122 -3.58 -13.60 -14.36
CA VAL A 122 -3.94 -12.53 -13.42
C VAL A 122 -3.62 -11.13 -13.96
N PRO A 123 -2.36 -10.79 -14.32
CA PRO A 123 -2.06 -9.45 -14.85
C PRO A 123 -2.74 -9.17 -16.19
N ILE A 124 -2.87 -10.17 -17.07
CA ILE A 124 -3.57 -10.00 -18.35
C ILE A 124 -5.03 -9.65 -18.10
N PHE A 125 -5.72 -10.43 -17.28
CA PHE A 125 -7.12 -10.20 -16.95
C PHE A 125 -7.31 -8.84 -16.28
N SER A 126 -6.48 -8.51 -15.31
CA SER A 126 -6.60 -7.28 -14.49
C SER A 126 -6.46 -6.02 -15.33
N VAL A 127 -5.43 -5.92 -16.17
CA VAL A 127 -5.23 -4.76 -17.06
C VAL A 127 -6.35 -4.67 -18.09
N CYS A 128 -6.76 -5.78 -18.69
CA CYS A 128 -7.82 -5.77 -19.71
C CYS A 128 -9.18 -5.42 -19.11
N MET A 129 -9.47 -5.86 -17.87
CA MET A 129 -10.69 -5.51 -17.15
C MET A 129 -10.72 -4.02 -16.81
N ALA A 130 -9.62 -3.48 -16.29
CA ALA A 130 -9.52 -2.06 -16.01
C ALA A 130 -9.65 -1.20 -17.28
N LEU A 131 -9.02 -1.62 -18.38
CA LEU A 131 -9.15 -0.94 -19.67
C LEU A 131 -10.59 -0.98 -20.19
N HIS A 132 -11.23 -2.14 -20.14
CA HIS A 132 -12.64 -2.31 -20.53
C HIS A 132 -13.56 -1.38 -19.71
N CYS A 133 -13.33 -1.29 -18.40
CA CYS A 133 -14.12 -0.43 -17.51
C CYS A 133 -13.85 1.07 -17.69
N SER A 134 -12.67 1.44 -18.20
CA SER A 134 -12.28 2.85 -18.34
C SER A 134 -13.14 3.64 -19.32
N LYS A 135 -13.79 2.96 -20.29
CA LYS A 135 -14.50 3.56 -21.44
C LYS A 135 -13.68 4.62 -22.20
N LYS A 136 -12.35 4.63 -22.04
CA LYS A 136 -11.43 5.47 -22.82
C LYS A 136 -11.30 4.92 -24.24
N SER A 137 -10.74 5.70 -25.16
CA SER A 137 -10.44 5.22 -26.51
C SER A 137 -9.66 3.90 -26.47
N GLY A 138 -10.15 2.90 -27.20
CA GLY A 138 -9.55 1.56 -27.23
C GLY A 138 -9.98 0.62 -26.10
N TRP A 139 -10.99 0.99 -25.29
CA TRP A 139 -11.56 0.11 -24.25
C TRP A 139 -12.07 -1.22 -24.82
N GLU A 140 -12.52 -1.22 -26.09
CA GLU A 140 -13.00 -2.41 -26.80
C GLU A 140 -11.90 -3.48 -26.89
N LYS A 141 -10.63 -3.08 -26.96
CA LYS A 141 -9.49 -4.02 -26.98
C LYS A 141 -9.43 -4.87 -25.71
N GLY A 142 -9.74 -4.26 -24.56
CA GLY A 142 -9.84 -4.99 -23.29
C GLY A 142 -10.93 -6.07 -23.34
N ALA A 143 -12.10 -5.72 -23.88
CA ALA A 143 -13.21 -6.67 -24.03
C ALA A 143 -12.83 -7.83 -24.98
N VAL A 144 -12.25 -7.51 -26.14
CA VAL A 144 -11.82 -8.51 -27.13
C VAL A 144 -10.82 -9.50 -26.53
N VAL A 145 -9.85 -9.02 -25.75
CA VAL A 145 -8.88 -9.90 -25.08
C VAL A 145 -9.56 -10.82 -24.08
N LEU A 146 -10.43 -10.29 -23.21
CA LEU A 146 -11.12 -11.07 -22.18
C LEU A 146 -12.09 -12.11 -22.75
N GLN A 147 -12.75 -11.78 -23.87
CA GLN A 147 -13.78 -12.62 -24.48
C GLN A 147 -13.22 -13.62 -25.48
N SER A 148 -12.11 -13.32 -26.17
CA SER A 148 -11.64 -14.15 -27.29
C SER A 148 -10.13 -14.35 -27.35
N SER A 149 -9.30 -13.30 -27.32
CA SER A 149 -7.87 -13.43 -27.61
C SER A 149 -7.13 -14.27 -26.56
N ILE A 150 -7.48 -14.11 -25.28
CA ILE A 150 -6.87 -14.90 -24.21
C ILE A 150 -7.19 -16.40 -24.34
N LEU A 151 -8.40 -16.74 -24.81
CA LEU A 151 -8.83 -18.12 -25.00
C LEU A 151 -8.02 -18.79 -26.12
N HIS A 152 -7.89 -18.10 -27.25
CA HIS A 152 -7.16 -18.61 -28.41
C HIS A 152 -5.65 -18.75 -28.12
N VAL A 153 -5.03 -17.74 -27.50
CA VAL A 153 -3.58 -17.75 -27.26
C VAL A 153 -3.19 -18.68 -26.10
N ALA A 154 -4.03 -18.79 -25.06
CA ALA A 154 -3.80 -19.72 -23.95
C ALA A 154 -4.27 -21.15 -24.24
N GLU A 155 -4.95 -21.38 -25.37
CA GLU A 155 -5.56 -22.66 -25.75
C GLU A 155 -6.53 -23.18 -24.68
N ILE A 156 -7.32 -22.28 -24.08
CA ILE A 156 -8.31 -22.59 -23.02
C ILE A 156 -9.73 -22.35 -23.51
N SER A 157 -10.71 -23.07 -22.94
CA SER A 157 -12.12 -22.84 -23.18
C SER A 157 -12.68 -21.69 -22.33
N GLU A 158 -13.88 -21.22 -22.64
CA GLU A 158 -14.61 -20.24 -21.80
C GLU A 158 -14.85 -20.79 -20.38
N ASP A 159 -15.24 -22.07 -20.26
CA ASP A 159 -15.42 -22.73 -18.96
C ASP A 159 -14.11 -22.80 -18.16
N GLU A 160 -12.98 -23.06 -18.82
CA GLU A 160 -11.68 -23.02 -18.17
C GLU A 160 -11.28 -21.61 -17.74
N ARG A 161 -11.53 -20.59 -18.57
CA ARG A 161 -11.35 -19.17 -18.18
C ARG A 161 -12.15 -18.85 -16.93
N ASP A 162 -13.43 -19.22 -16.89
CA ASP A 162 -14.30 -18.91 -15.76
C ASP A 162 -13.84 -19.64 -14.48
N LYS A 163 -13.31 -20.85 -14.60
CA LYS A 163 -12.62 -21.56 -13.50
C LYS A 163 -11.35 -20.83 -13.05
N LEU A 164 -10.55 -20.29 -13.97
CA LEU A 164 -9.36 -19.50 -13.63
C LEU A 164 -9.73 -18.19 -12.92
N ILE A 165 -10.78 -17.49 -13.35
CA ILE A 165 -11.27 -16.28 -12.69
C ILE A 165 -11.69 -16.61 -11.25
N LYS A 166 -12.50 -17.66 -11.06
CA LYS A 166 -12.90 -18.12 -9.71
C LYS A 166 -11.70 -18.51 -8.85
N LYS A 167 -10.74 -19.24 -9.42
CA LYS A 167 -9.52 -19.68 -8.72
C LYS A 167 -8.64 -18.52 -8.28
N TYR A 168 -8.48 -17.50 -9.14
CA TYR A 168 -7.55 -16.39 -8.90
C TYR A 168 -8.23 -15.09 -8.46
N MET A 169 -9.50 -15.13 -8.07
CA MET A 169 -10.31 -13.95 -7.76
C MET A 169 -9.60 -12.95 -6.83
N VAL A 170 -9.04 -13.44 -5.72
CA VAL A 170 -8.32 -12.60 -4.73
C VAL A 170 -7.07 -11.95 -5.35
N SER A 171 -6.30 -12.71 -6.14
CA SER A 171 -5.11 -12.21 -6.82
C SER A 171 -5.45 -11.22 -7.94
N ILE A 172 -6.57 -11.43 -8.64
CA ILE A 172 -7.11 -10.49 -9.64
C ILE A 172 -7.48 -9.17 -8.94
N VAL A 173 -8.22 -9.22 -7.84
CA VAL A 173 -8.58 -8.01 -7.09
C VAL A 173 -7.34 -7.28 -6.57
N SER A 174 -6.37 -7.98 -5.97
CA SER A 174 -5.10 -7.36 -5.55
C SER A 174 -4.35 -6.71 -6.72
N ASN A 175 -4.26 -7.39 -7.87
CA ASN A 175 -3.57 -6.84 -9.02
C ASN A 175 -4.30 -5.63 -9.60
N ILE A 176 -5.63 -5.67 -9.72
CA ILE A 176 -6.47 -4.53 -10.15
C ILE A 176 -6.27 -3.32 -9.22
N LEU A 177 -6.27 -3.53 -7.89
CA LEU A 177 -5.99 -2.45 -6.92
C LEU A 177 -4.67 -1.75 -7.22
N SER A 178 -3.62 -2.51 -7.54
CA SER A 178 -2.29 -1.97 -7.84
C SER A 178 -2.15 -1.22 -9.18
N LEU A 179 -3.22 -1.19 -9.98
CA LEU A 179 -3.29 -0.41 -11.22
C LEU A 179 -3.85 1.00 -10.99
N ALA A 180 -4.18 1.37 -9.75
CA ALA A 180 -4.64 2.71 -9.43
C ALA A 180 -3.53 3.76 -9.59
N SER A 181 -3.92 4.98 -9.93
CA SER A 181 -2.99 6.10 -10.04
C SER A 181 -3.64 7.41 -9.63
N CYS A 182 -2.85 8.25 -8.97
CA CYS A 182 -3.22 9.62 -8.61
C CYS A 182 -3.03 10.63 -9.76
N ALA A 183 -2.56 10.20 -10.94
CA ALA A 183 -2.42 11.10 -12.09
C ALA A 183 -3.80 11.45 -12.68
N SER A 184 -3.97 12.68 -13.15
CA SER A 184 -5.18 13.11 -13.88
C SER A 184 -5.39 12.29 -15.16
N GLU A 185 -4.30 12.05 -15.89
CA GLU A 185 -4.26 11.18 -17.06
C GLU A 185 -3.21 10.08 -16.85
N PRO A 186 -3.61 8.94 -16.24
CA PRO A 186 -2.73 7.81 -16.07
C PRO A 186 -2.34 7.19 -17.43
N ALA A 187 -1.06 6.96 -17.63
CA ALA A 187 -0.55 6.14 -18.71
C ALA A 187 -0.70 4.66 -18.34
N LEU A 188 -0.91 3.79 -19.34
CA LEU A 188 -0.95 2.35 -19.13
C LEU A 188 0.37 1.87 -18.47
N PRO A 189 0.32 0.86 -17.59
CA PRO A 189 -0.85 0.03 -17.23
C PRO A 189 -1.78 0.63 -16.17
N PHE A 190 -1.63 1.90 -15.79
CA PHE A 190 -2.41 2.51 -14.71
C PHE A 190 -3.71 3.17 -15.17
N PHE A 191 -4.65 3.30 -14.24
CA PHE A 191 -5.98 3.87 -14.48
C PHE A 191 -6.42 4.80 -13.33
N SER A 192 -7.50 5.55 -13.55
CA SER A 192 -8.08 6.40 -12.50
C SER A 192 -8.71 5.55 -11.41
N ARG A 193 -8.80 6.11 -10.20
CA ARG A 193 -9.42 5.44 -9.03
C ARG A 193 -10.83 4.94 -9.35
N ASP A 194 -11.67 5.78 -9.94
CA ASP A 194 -13.04 5.42 -10.32
C ASP A 194 -13.09 4.23 -11.29
N THR A 195 -12.15 4.16 -12.24
CA THR A 195 -12.04 3.04 -13.17
C THR A 195 -11.71 1.75 -12.42
N ILE A 196 -10.78 1.81 -11.47
CA ILE A 196 -10.38 0.65 -10.68
C ILE A 196 -11.51 0.20 -9.74
N VAL A 197 -12.21 1.12 -9.07
CA VAL A 197 -13.40 0.80 -8.26
C VAL A 197 -14.45 0.08 -9.12
N LEU A 198 -14.73 0.59 -10.33
CA LEU A 198 -15.67 -0.04 -11.26
C LEU A 198 -15.20 -1.43 -11.70
N ALA A 199 -13.90 -1.60 -12.01
CA ALA A 199 -13.33 -2.88 -12.39
C ALA A 199 -13.46 -3.92 -11.27
N ILE A 200 -13.16 -3.54 -10.02
CA ILE A 200 -13.31 -4.42 -8.87
C ILE A 200 -14.78 -4.77 -8.65
N ARG A 201 -15.69 -3.79 -8.74
CA ARG A 201 -17.13 -4.04 -8.64
C ARG A 201 -17.60 -5.03 -9.71
N ASN A 202 -17.18 -4.87 -10.96
CA ASN A 202 -17.55 -5.81 -12.03
C ASN A 202 -17.00 -7.22 -11.80
N VAL A 203 -15.81 -7.35 -11.23
CA VAL A 203 -15.20 -8.66 -10.93
C VAL A 203 -15.84 -9.33 -9.70
N VAL A 204 -16.18 -8.56 -8.67
CA VAL A 204 -16.69 -9.08 -7.40
C VAL A 204 -18.21 -9.26 -7.42
N ASP A 205 -18.93 -8.30 -7.98
CA ASP A 205 -20.39 -8.25 -8.00
C ASP A 205 -20.99 -8.62 -9.37
N GLY A 206 -20.27 -8.40 -10.48
CA GLY A 206 -20.77 -8.66 -11.85
C GLY A 206 -20.95 -10.13 -12.24
N PHE A 207 -20.68 -11.07 -11.33
CA PHE A 207 -21.13 -12.46 -11.44
C PHE A 207 -22.60 -12.67 -11.05
N LEU A 208 -23.26 -11.63 -10.52
CA LEU A 208 -24.65 -11.63 -10.11
C LEU A 208 -25.42 -10.78 -11.12
N GLU A 209 -26.51 -11.32 -11.67
CA GLU A 209 -27.45 -10.57 -12.49
C GLU A 209 -27.85 -9.30 -11.72
N MET A 210 -27.38 -8.15 -12.19
CA MET A 210 -27.62 -6.85 -11.58
C MET A 210 -29.04 -6.38 -11.96
N GLU A 211 -30.06 -7.09 -11.48
CA GLU A 211 -31.40 -6.52 -11.36
C GLU A 211 -31.36 -5.52 -10.19
N ASP A 212 -31.51 -4.23 -10.52
CA ASP A 212 -31.85 -3.11 -9.63
C ASP A 212 -31.24 -3.15 -8.23
N CYS A 213 -29.91 -3.08 -8.12
CA CYS A 213 -29.28 -2.75 -6.84
C CYS A 213 -29.14 -1.22 -6.69
N PRO A 214 -29.68 -0.62 -5.62
CA PRO A 214 -29.46 0.79 -5.32
C PRO A 214 -27.95 1.04 -5.15
N THR A 215 -27.52 2.26 -5.46
CA THR A 215 -26.15 2.76 -5.33
C THR A 215 -25.60 2.51 -3.91
N SER A 216 -25.07 1.32 -3.65
CA SER A 216 -24.51 0.98 -2.36
C SER A 216 -23.13 1.61 -2.24
N VAL A 217 -22.80 2.07 -1.03
CA VAL A 217 -21.47 2.57 -0.69
C VAL A 217 -20.54 1.36 -0.59
N GLY A 218 -19.73 1.13 -1.61
CA GLY A 218 -18.81 -0.02 -1.72
C GLY A 218 -19.26 -1.09 -2.71
N VAL A 219 -18.66 -2.28 -2.58
CA VAL A 219 -19.07 -3.52 -3.29
C VAL A 219 -19.97 -4.38 -2.41
N VAL A 220 -20.87 -5.15 -3.02
CA VAL A 220 -21.81 -6.05 -2.31
C VAL A 220 -21.08 -7.26 -1.73
N ASP A 221 -20.15 -7.83 -2.50
CA ASP A 221 -19.23 -8.87 -2.05
C ASP A 221 -19.91 -10.13 -1.48
N LYS A 222 -20.92 -10.67 -2.19
CA LYS A 222 -21.65 -11.88 -1.74
C LYS A 222 -20.75 -13.11 -1.57
N ILE A 223 -19.66 -13.17 -2.33
CA ILE A 223 -18.66 -14.26 -2.29
C ILE A 223 -17.56 -14.03 -1.25
N ASN A 224 -17.64 -12.96 -0.45
CA ASN A 224 -16.76 -12.70 0.69
C ASN A 224 -15.26 -12.63 0.32
N ILE A 225 -14.92 -11.88 -0.73
CA ILE A 225 -13.54 -11.51 -1.07
C ILE A 225 -12.93 -10.60 -0.01
N PHE A 226 -13.69 -9.62 0.49
CA PHE A 226 -13.22 -8.64 1.47
C PHE A 226 -13.59 -9.05 2.91
N ARG A 227 -13.28 -10.31 3.27
CA ARG A 227 -13.23 -10.74 4.67
C ARG A 227 -12.03 -10.11 5.37
N SER A 228 -12.11 -9.91 6.68
CA SER A 228 -11.11 -9.18 7.47
C SER A 228 -9.68 -9.69 7.29
N ASP A 229 -9.45 -11.00 7.18
CA ASP A 229 -8.13 -11.60 6.97
C ASP A 229 -7.52 -11.20 5.61
N ARG A 230 -8.34 -11.19 4.55
CA ARG A 230 -7.92 -10.79 3.20
C ARG A 230 -7.75 -9.28 3.07
N VAL A 231 -8.62 -8.50 3.71
CA VAL A 231 -8.49 -7.04 3.78
C VAL A 231 -7.17 -6.67 4.43
N PHE A 232 -6.83 -7.31 5.55
CA PHE A 232 -5.54 -7.10 6.19
C PHE A 232 -4.37 -7.47 5.27
N MET A 233 -4.46 -8.59 4.55
CA MET A 233 -3.44 -8.98 3.57
C MET A 233 -3.25 -7.94 2.45
N PHE A 234 -4.33 -7.37 1.91
CA PHE A 234 -4.25 -6.29 0.92
C PHE A 234 -3.57 -5.04 1.49
N ILE A 235 -3.93 -4.66 2.72
CA ILE A 235 -3.36 -3.49 3.40
C ILE A 235 -1.86 -3.67 3.65
N VAL A 236 -1.42 -4.86 4.08
CA VAL A 236 -0.01 -5.16 4.29
C VAL A 236 0.77 -5.11 2.97
N GLU A 237 0.21 -5.63 1.88
CA GLU A 237 0.83 -5.55 0.56
C GLU A 237 0.97 -4.09 0.09
N MET A 238 -0.08 -3.28 0.28
CA MET A 238 -0.06 -1.84 -0.03
C MET A 238 0.98 -1.11 0.84
N HIS A 239 1.02 -1.39 2.14
CA HIS A 239 2.02 -0.81 3.05
C HIS A 239 3.43 -1.10 2.57
N TYR A 240 3.74 -2.36 2.24
CA TYR A 240 5.05 -2.73 1.70
C TYR A 240 5.40 -1.90 0.46
N LYS A 241 4.46 -1.76 -0.50
CA LYS A 241 4.68 -0.98 -1.73
C LYS A 241 4.87 0.52 -1.44
N VAL A 242 4.08 1.12 -0.56
CA VAL A 242 4.21 2.53 -0.18
C VAL A 242 5.56 2.78 0.52
N THR A 243 5.98 1.88 1.41
CA THR A 243 7.25 2.02 2.14
C THR A 243 8.46 1.78 1.24
N ALA A 244 8.39 0.81 0.31
CA ALA A 244 9.45 0.53 -0.68
C ALA A 244 9.66 1.69 -1.66
N ALA A 245 8.62 2.45 -2.00
CA ALA A 245 8.73 3.64 -2.83
C ALA A 245 9.48 4.75 -2.07
N VAL A 246 10.73 5.03 -2.46
CA VAL A 246 11.57 6.03 -1.76
C VAL A 246 11.04 7.45 -1.96
N HIS A 247 10.72 7.82 -3.19
CA HIS A 247 10.37 9.19 -3.54
C HIS A 247 8.85 9.45 -3.44
N HIS A 248 8.45 10.60 -2.90
CA HIS A 248 7.04 10.95 -2.67
C HIS A 248 6.15 10.79 -3.93
N ARG A 249 6.68 11.17 -5.10
CA ARG A 249 5.98 11.01 -6.39
C ARG A 249 5.60 9.56 -6.76
N HIS A 250 6.29 8.56 -6.23
CA HIS A 250 5.92 7.16 -6.44
C HIS A 250 5.01 6.69 -5.29
N LYS A 251 5.29 7.15 -4.05
CA LYS A 251 4.40 6.94 -2.90
C LYS A 251 2.96 7.40 -3.18
N CYS A 252 2.77 8.54 -3.85
CA CYS A 252 1.42 9.03 -4.15
C CYS A 252 0.63 8.10 -5.08
N HIS A 253 1.29 7.43 -6.03
CA HIS A 253 0.65 6.40 -6.83
C HIS A 253 0.29 5.18 -5.97
N ARG A 254 1.18 4.72 -5.07
CA ARG A 254 0.90 3.60 -4.15
C ARG A 254 -0.20 3.91 -3.13
N LEU A 255 -0.34 5.17 -2.71
CA LEU A 255 -1.42 5.62 -1.84
C LEU A 255 -2.78 5.65 -2.56
N ALA A 256 -2.80 5.71 -3.90
CA ALA A 256 -4.06 5.61 -4.66
C ALA A 256 -4.70 4.23 -4.51
N ASP A 257 -3.91 3.17 -4.32
CA ASP A 257 -4.40 1.81 -4.06
C ASP A 257 -5.23 1.77 -2.75
N ILE A 258 -4.80 2.53 -1.73
CA ILE A 258 -5.48 2.64 -0.43
C ILE A 258 -6.77 3.44 -0.56
N GLU A 259 -6.75 4.53 -1.33
CA GLU A 259 -7.95 5.32 -1.62
C GLU A 259 -9.03 4.44 -2.25
N VAL A 260 -8.67 3.66 -3.27
CA VAL A 260 -9.57 2.72 -3.93
C VAL A 260 -10.05 1.62 -2.98
N LEU A 261 -9.18 1.09 -2.11
CA LEU A 261 -9.56 0.07 -1.15
C LEU A 261 -10.65 0.58 -0.20
N ILE A 262 -10.52 1.81 0.31
CA ILE A 262 -11.52 2.41 1.19
C ILE A 262 -12.86 2.54 0.47
N ASP A 263 -12.85 3.04 -0.77
CA ASP A 263 -14.06 3.18 -1.59
C ASP A 263 -14.75 1.83 -1.85
N VAL A 264 -13.97 0.79 -2.15
CA VAL A 264 -14.48 -0.58 -2.39
C VAL A 264 -15.06 -1.19 -1.12
N LEU A 265 -14.40 -1.01 0.02
CA LEU A 265 -14.88 -1.52 1.31
C LEU A 265 -16.15 -0.81 1.76
N GLY A 266 -16.30 0.48 1.44
CA GLY A 266 -17.37 1.33 1.92
C GLY A 266 -17.38 1.39 3.45
N HIS A 267 -18.54 1.16 4.07
CA HIS A 267 -18.67 1.14 5.53
C HIS A 267 -17.77 0.09 6.23
N ARG A 268 -17.34 -0.96 5.52
CA ARG A 268 -16.43 -1.98 6.09
C ARG A 268 -15.02 -1.44 6.34
N ALA A 269 -14.68 -0.28 5.79
CA ALA A 269 -13.44 0.41 6.12
C ALA A 269 -13.41 0.86 7.60
N ALA A 270 -14.58 1.09 8.22
CA ALA A 270 -14.72 1.50 9.61
C ALA A 270 -14.53 0.36 10.63
N VAL A 271 -14.26 -0.88 10.18
CA VAL A 271 -13.89 -1.98 11.08
C VAL A 271 -12.62 -1.58 11.85
N SER A 272 -12.63 -1.76 13.17
CA SER A 272 -11.58 -1.26 14.07
C SER A 272 -10.16 -1.66 13.64
N SER A 273 -9.92 -2.94 13.36
CA SER A 273 -8.59 -3.42 12.93
C SER A 273 -8.13 -2.80 11.61
N THR A 274 -9.04 -2.68 10.64
CA THR A 274 -8.79 -2.09 9.32
C THR A 274 -8.47 -0.60 9.43
N SER A 275 -9.37 0.16 10.04
CA SER A 275 -9.26 1.61 10.18
C SER A 275 -8.07 2.03 11.03
N ASN A 276 -7.82 1.37 12.18
CA ASN A 276 -6.66 1.66 13.02
C ASN A 276 -5.35 1.50 12.26
N TYR A 277 -5.22 0.42 11.47
CA TYR A 277 -4.01 0.22 10.68
C TYR A 277 -3.87 1.29 9.59
N LEU A 278 -4.97 1.63 8.90
CA LEU A 278 -4.96 2.64 7.83
C LEU A 278 -4.67 4.05 8.37
N PHE A 279 -5.24 4.44 9.52
CA PHE A 279 -4.91 5.71 10.19
C PHE A 279 -3.42 5.80 10.51
N ASN A 280 -2.85 4.74 11.10
CA ASN A 280 -1.43 4.70 11.44
C ASN A 280 -0.52 4.73 10.21
N LEU A 281 -0.83 3.92 9.19
CA LEU A 281 -0.08 3.86 7.95
C LEU A 281 -0.06 5.22 7.25
N VAL A 282 -1.23 5.82 7.02
CA VAL A 282 -1.36 7.09 6.31
C VAL A 282 -0.77 8.23 7.13
N GLY A 283 -0.96 8.18 8.45
CA GLY A 283 -0.46 9.17 9.41
C GLY A 283 1.06 9.36 9.38
N GLN A 284 1.80 8.30 9.06
CA GLN A 284 3.26 8.35 8.94
C GLN A 284 3.75 9.22 7.77
N PHE A 285 2.89 9.48 6.76
CA PHE A 285 3.28 10.20 5.56
C PHE A 285 2.94 11.71 5.57
N PHE A 286 2.29 12.22 6.62
CA PHE A 286 2.00 13.66 6.76
C PHE A 286 3.27 14.54 6.80
N GLY A 287 4.41 13.97 7.22
CA GLY A 287 5.70 14.68 7.20
C GLY A 287 6.20 15.07 5.79
N PHE A 288 5.61 14.50 4.72
CA PHE A 288 5.94 14.86 3.35
C PHE A 288 4.93 15.87 2.81
N ASN A 289 5.32 17.14 2.66
CA ASN A 289 4.45 18.21 2.15
C ASN A 289 3.73 17.84 0.85
N ALA A 290 4.43 17.16 -0.06
CA ALA A 290 3.86 16.74 -1.35
C ALA A 290 2.78 15.63 -1.26
N LEU A 291 2.63 14.97 -0.10
CA LEU A 291 1.64 13.92 0.14
C LEU A 291 0.50 14.37 1.06
N GLN A 292 0.66 15.49 1.77
CA GLN A 292 -0.29 15.95 2.80
C GLN A 292 -1.73 16.00 2.29
N ASP A 293 -1.97 16.60 1.12
CA ASP A 293 -3.31 16.65 0.52
C ASP A 293 -3.92 15.26 0.30
N GLN A 294 -3.11 14.31 -0.17
CA GLN A 294 -3.58 12.94 -0.40
C GLN A 294 -3.82 12.20 0.91
N CYS A 295 -2.92 12.32 1.88
CA CYS A 295 -3.11 11.79 3.22
C CYS A 295 -4.37 12.35 3.86
N SER A 296 -4.59 13.67 3.78
CA SER A 296 -5.79 14.32 4.29
C SER A 296 -7.06 13.76 3.66
N ARG A 297 -7.09 13.60 2.34
CA ARG A 297 -8.22 12.97 1.65
C ARG A 297 -8.48 11.54 2.13
N ILE A 298 -7.43 10.72 2.28
CA ILE A 298 -7.57 9.34 2.76
C ILE A 298 -8.18 9.31 4.16
N ILE A 299 -7.66 10.14 5.07
CA ILE A 299 -8.20 10.22 6.43
C ILE A 299 -9.65 10.71 6.41
N SER A 300 -9.98 11.74 5.63
CA SER A 300 -11.36 12.20 5.47
C SER A 300 -12.28 11.09 4.95
N MET A 301 -11.87 10.31 3.94
CA MET A 301 -12.67 9.17 3.44
C MET A 301 -12.89 8.09 4.50
N LEU A 302 -11.87 7.79 5.31
CA LEU A 302 -12.02 6.91 6.46
C LEU A 302 -13.06 7.47 7.43
N LEU A 303 -12.94 8.74 7.85
CA LEU A 303 -13.88 9.38 8.76
C LEU A 303 -15.33 9.38 8.23
N GLU A 304 -15.53 9.60 6.92
CA GLU A 304 -16.85 9.51 6.31
C GLU A 304 -17.43 8.07 6.37
N SER A 305 -16.58 7.03 6.30
CA SER A 305 -17.05 5.65 6.45
C SER A 305 -17.67 5.38 7.82
N PHE A 306 -17.19 6.03 8.89
CA PHE A 306 -17.77 5.94 10.25
C PHE A 306 -19.15 6.58 10.35
N LYS A 307 -19.40 7.68 9.61
CA LYS A 307 -20.69 8.37 9.61
C LYS A 307 -21.80 7.55 8.95
N SER A 308 -21.43 6.71 7.99
CA SER A 308 -22.39 5.89 7.22
C SER A 308 -23.00 4.72 8.02
N ASN A 309 -22.38 4.29 9.12
CA ASN A 309 -22.89 3.23 10.00
C ASN A 309 -22.53 3.50 11.48
N PRO A 310 -23.26 4.39 12.16
CA PRO A 310 -22.95 4.83 13.51
C PRO A 310 -23.33 3.75 14.54
N SER A 311 -22.44 2.80 14.79
CA SER A 311 -22.51 1.94 15.98
C SER A 311 -21.56 2.46 17.07
N LYS A 312 -21.90 2.26 18.34
CA LYS A 312 -21.11 2.79 19.47
C LYS A 312 -19.67 2.23 19.53
N GLU A 313 -19.45 1.00 19.07
CA GLU A 313 -18.10 0.39 18.99
C GLU A 313 -17.25 1.02 17.87
N ILE A 314 -17.89 1.49 16.81
CA ILE A 314 -17.25 2.11 15.64
C ILE A 314 -16.77 3.53 15.98
N ILE A 315 -17.43 4.23 16.90
CA ILE A 315 -17.10 5.63 17.28
C ILE A 315 -15.84 5.74 18.16
N GLY A 316 -15.46 4.69 18.91
CA GLY A 316 -14.28 4.73 19.78
C GLY A 316 -12.95 4.80 19.01
N VAL A 317 -12.90 4.17 17.83
CA VAL A 317 -11.66 4.03 17.04
C VAL A 317 -11.11 5.38 16.55
N PRO A 318 -11.89 6.29 15.93
CA PRO A 318 -11.41 7.63 15.62
C PRO A 318 -10.94 8.40 16.85
N GLY A 319 -11.59 8.20 18.01
CA GLY A 319 -11.20 8.81 19.28
C GLY A 319 -9.82 8.36 19.77
N GLU A 320 -9.55 7.05 19.73
CA GLU A 320 -8.25 6.46 20.10
C GLU A 320 -7.10 6.95 19.21
N GLN A 321 -7.36 7.18 17.92
CA GLN A 321 -6.35 7.68 16.98
C GLN A 321 -6.24 9.21 16.96
N LEU A 322 -7.11 9.92 17.69
CA LEU A 322 -7.27 11.36 17.58
C LEU A 322 -5.99 12.12 17.95
N GLN A 323 -5.39 11.83 19.10
CA GLN A 323 -4.15 12.49 19.55
C GLN A 323 -3.00 12.26 18.56
N PHE A 324 -2.87 11.05 18.02
CA PHE A 324 -1.87 10.74 17.01
C PHE A 324 -2.09 11.57 15.72
N LEU A 325 -3.32 11.60 15.19
CA LEU A 325 -3.61 12.33 13.96
C LEU A 325 -3.50 13.85 14.15
N VAL A 326 -4.08 14.38 15.23
CA VAL A 326 -4.05 15.82 15.56
C VAL A 326 -2.61 16.29 15.73
N SER A 327 -1.76 15.57 16.46
CA SER A 327 -0.35 15.95 16.65
C SER A 327 0.40 16.02 15.31
N LYS A 328 0.16 15.07 14.39
CA LYS A 328 0.76 15.10 13.04
C LYS A 328 0.25 16.26 12.20
N LEU A 329 -1.05 16.55 12.23
CA LEU A 329 -1.66 17.65 11.47
C LEU A 329 -1.22 19.02 11.99
N VAL A 330 -1.18 19.19 13.31
CA VAL A 330 -0.67 20.42 13.96
C VAL A 330 0.78 20.65 13.57
N ALA A 331 1.62 19.61 13.59
CA ALA A 331 3.02 19.72 13.15
C ALA A 331 3.15 20.17 11.68
N CYS A 332 2.21 19.80 10.80
CA CYS A 332 2.20 20.25 9.40
C CYS A 332 1.83 21.73 9.24
N CYS A 333 1.07 22.28 10.19
CA CYS A 333 0.60 23.66 10.18
C CYS A 333 1.61 24.65 10.79
N ILE A 334 2.60 24.16 11.55
CA ILE A 334 3.67 24.98 12.14
C ILE A 334 4.76 25.23 11.08
N PRO A 335 5.17 26.49 10.85
CA PRO A 335 6.25 26.80 9.91
C PRO A 335 7.59 26.20 10.39
N SER A 336 8.23 25.37 9.56
CA SER A 336 9.60 24.94 9.82
C SER A 336 10.60 26.01 9.35
N GLU A 337 11.59 26.34 10.19
CA GLU A 337 12.63 27.36 9.89
C GLU A 337 13.40 27.13 8.57
N THR A 338 13.48 25.88 8.09
CA THR A 338 14.22 25.50 6.88
C THR A 338 13.47 25.73 5.56
N ASN A 339 12.18 26.09 5.58
CA ASN A 339 11.34 26.22 4.38
C ASN A 339 10.97 27.67 4.02
N ALA A 340 11.73 28.65 4.54
CA ALA A 340 11.45 30.07 4.31
C ALA A 340 11.51 30.52 2.83
N GLU A 341 12.12 29.73 1.93
CA GLU A 341 12.25 30.07 0.50
C GLU A 341 11.27 29.33 -0.44
N LEU A 342 10.53 28.33 0.06
CA LEU A 342 9.48 27.65 -0.71
C LEU A 342 8.13 27.95 -0.06
N SER A 343 7.62 29.16 -0.30
CA SER A 343 6.26 29.59 0.06
C SER A 343 5.20 28.84 -0.77
N GLY A 344 5.22 27.51 -0.73
CA GLY A 344 4.11 26.69 -1.17
C GLY A 344 2.94 26.95 -0.23
N THR A 345 1.82 27.38 -0.81
CA THR A 345 0.53 27.54 -0.16
C THR A 345 0.33 26.44 0.89
N ARG A 346 0.20 26.81 2.17
CA ARG A 346 -0.12 25.85 3.24
C ARG A 346 -1.34 25.04 2.80
N SER A 347 -1.30 23.73 2.96
CA SER A 347 -2.41 22.87 2.53
C SER A 347 -3.70 23.27 3.26
N SER A 348 -4.67 23.80 2.52
CA SER A 348 -6.01 24.06 3.05
C SER A 348 -6.73 22.77 3.47
N GLN A 349 -6.31 21.62 2.93
CA GLN A 349 -6.88 20.32 3.25
C GLN A 349 -6.43 19.80 4.63
N VAL A 350 -5.18 20.07 5.03
CA VAL A 350 -4.68 19.73 6.37
C VAL A 350 -5.47 20.48 7.44
N LEU A 351 -5.66 21.79 7.27
CA LEU A 351 -6.45 22.60 8.20
C LEU A 351 -7.91 22.13 8.19
N SER A 352 -8.52 21.93 7.01
CA SER A 352 -9.90 21.42 6.91
C SER A 352 -10.09 20.09 7.64
N LEU A 353 -9.12 19.17 7.56
CA LEU A 353 -9.16 17.89 8.26
C LEU A 353 -9.00 18.09 9.78
N LEU A 354 -8.14 19.01 10.20
CA LEU A 354 -7.99 19.34 11.61
C LEU A 354 -9.29 19.90 12.21
N HIS A 355 -9.97 20.80 11.49
CA HIS A 355 -11.31 21.27 11.87
C HIS A 355 -12.32 20.11 11.89
N GLN A 356 -12.29 19.20 10.90
CA GLN A 356 -13.16 18.01 10.87
C GLN A 356 -12.97 17.09 12.08
N LEU A 357 -11.74 16.95 12.58
CA LEU A 357 -11.39 16.13 13.75
C LEU A 357 -11.61 16.83 15.09
N THR A 358 -11.83 18.14 15.10
CA THR A 358 -11.98 18.94 16.32
C THR A 358 -13.35 19.62 16.37
N ILE A 359 -13.47 20.84 15.86
CA ILE A 359 -14.68 21.67 15.91
C ILE A 359 -15.86 20.99 15.20
N GLY A 360 -15.60 20.34 14.07
CA GLY A 360 -16.60 19.64 13.26
C GLY A 360 -16.80 18.17 13.63
N ALA A 361 -16.19 17.71 14.72
CA ALA A 361 -16.31 16.34 15.18
C ALA A 361 -17.69 16.04 15.75
N ASP A 362 -18.11 14.77 15.70
CA ASP A 362 -19.33 14.33 16.39
C ASP A 362 -19.19 14.51 17.91
N PRO A 363 -20.24 14.92 18.65
CA PRO A 363 -20.19 15.10 20.10
C PRO A 363 -19.71 13.89 20.88
N SER A 364 -19.85 12.68 20.33
CA SER A 364 -19.30 11.45 20.91
C SER A 364 -17.77 11.41 21.01
N LEU A 365 -17.06 12.24 20.24
CA LEU A 365 -15.60 12.38 20.31
C LEU A 365 -15.14 13.45 21.31
N TYR A 366 -16.05 14.21 21.91
CA TYR A 366 -15.68 15.35 22.77
C TYR A 366 -14.87 14.95 24.01
N ASP A 367 -15.10 13.75 24.55
CA ASP A 367 -14.30 13.24 25.67
C ASP A 367 -12.86 12.95 25.26
N TYR A 368 -12.61 12.50 24.02
CA TYR A 368 -11.25 12.35 23.49
C TYR A 368 -10.64 13.71 23.14
N ILE A 369 -11.43 14.65 22.60
CA ILE A 369 -10.96 16.01 22.28
C ILE A 369 -10.49 16.75 23.53
N ARG A 370 -11.19 16.58 24.66
CA ARG A 370 -10.78 17.15 25.96
C ARG A 370 -9.44 16.63 26.46
N GLU A 371 -9.04 15.44 26.03
CA GLU A 371 -7.78 14.79 26.41
C GLU A 371 -6.62 15.17 25.46
N LEU A 372 -6.87 16.00 24.44
CA LEU A 372 -5.83 16.46 23.53
C LEU A 372 -4.82 17.37 24.23
N GLU A 373 -3.59 17.31 23.72
CA GLU A 373 -2.58 18.29 24.10
C GLU A 373 -3.02 19.72 23.69
N PRO A 374 -2.70 20.74 24.50
CA PRO A 374 -3.02 22.12 24.17
C PRO A 374 -2.46 22.52 22.80
N PHE A 375 -3.29 23.15 21.98
CA PHE A 375 -2.87 23.64 20.67
C PHE A 375 -1.89 24.82 20.79
N PRO A 376 -0.91 24.94 19.87
CA PRO A 376 0.04 26.05 19.87
C PRO A 376 -0.64 27.42 19.74
N GLU A 377 -0.06 28.44 20.36
CA GLU A 377 -0.55 29.82 20.30
C GLU A 377 -0.18 30.49 18.96
N ILE A 378 -0.82 30.04 17.89
CA ILE A 378 -0.66 30.56 16.53
C ILE A 378 -2.06 30.85 15.98
N ASP A 379 -2.24 32.02 15.35
CA ASP A 379 -3.54 32.55 14.89
C ASP A 379 -4.41 31.53 14.13
N ILE A 380 -3.79 30.64 13.34
CA ILE A 380 -4.49 29.62 12.57
C ILE A 380 -5.24 28.58 13.43
N PHE A 381 -4.91 28.48 14.71
CA PHE A 381 -5.51 27.54 15.66
C PHE A 381 -6.44 28.21 16.66
N ASP A 382 -6.66 29.53 16.59
CA ASP A 382 -7.43 30.24 17.62
C ASP A 382 -8.86 29.71 17.79
N GLU A 383 -9.55 29.45 16.69
CA GLU A 383 -10.90 28.86 16.73
C GLU A 383 -10.90 27.49 17.43
N ILE A 384 -9.89 26.66 17.15
CA ILE A 384 -9.74 25.32 17.76
C ILE A 384 -9.40 25.45 19.24
N ARG A 385 -8.56 26.42 19.61
CA ARG A 385 -8.18 26.70 21.01
C ARG A 385 -9.38 27.16 21.82
N GLU A 386 -10.19 28.08 21.29
CA GLU A 386 -11.40 28.56 21.96
C GLU A 386 -12.38 27.41 22.23
N PHE A 387 -12.63 26.58 21.20
CA PHE A 387 -13.48 25.39 21.32
C PHE A 387 -12.95 24.38 22.35
N HIS A 388 -11.65 24.06 22.30
CA HIS A 388 -11.02 23.14 23.25
C HIS A 388 -11.10 23.67 24.69
N GLN A 389 -10.84 24.96 24.89
CA GLN A 389 -10.99 25.60 26.20
C GLN A 389 -12.43 25.54 26.70
N GLU A 390 -13.42 25.82 25.85
CA GLU A 390 -14.83 25.74 26.20
C GLU A 390 -15.25 24.33 26.62
N LEU A 391 -14.81 23.31 25.87
CA LEU A 391 -15.05 21.90 26.22
C LEU A 391 -14.45 21.52 27.58
N CYS A 392 -13.28 22.07 27.91
CA CYS A 392 -12.54 21.79 29.14
C CYS A 392 -13.01 22.63 30.34
N ARG A 393 -13.82 23.70 30.16
CA ARG A 393 -14.36 24.53 31.27
C ARG A 393 -15.19 23.72 32.29
N ALA A 394 -15.78 22.61 31.86
CA ALA A 394 -16.58 21.73 32.71
C ALA A 394 -15.75 20.67 33.48
N TYR A 395 -14.45 20.53 33.21
CA TYR A 395 -13.58 19.49 33.77
C TYR A 395 -12.89 19.96 35.05
N SER A 396 -12.95 19.17 36.14
CA SER A 396 -12.25 19.51 37.37
C SER A 396 -10.80 19.01 37.36
N PRO A 397 -9.84 19.74 37.95
CA PRO A 397 -8.44 19.30 38.02
C PRO A 397 -8.22 17.95 38.72
N LYS A 398 -9.16 17.50 39.58
CA LYS A 398 -9.10 16.19 40.25
C LYS A 398 -9.37 15.02 39.30
N ASP A 399 -10.23 15.22 38.31
CA ASP A 399 -10.56 14.20 37.32
C ASP A 399 -9.40 14.00 36.33
N HIS A 400 -8.59 15.04 36.13
CA HIS A 400 -7.36 15.00 35.33
C HIS A 400 -6.27 14.12 35.97
N PHE A 401 -6.14 14.15 37.31
CA PHE A 401 -5.15 13.33 38.02
C PHE A 401 -5.50 11.83 38.03
N LEU A 402 -6.79 11.50 38.23
CA LEU A 402 -7.24 10.11 38.33
C LEU A 402 -7.18 9.34 37.01
N LYS A 403 -7.26 10.03 35.86
CA LYS A 403 -7.14 9.41 34.53
C LYS A 403 -5.70 9.28 34.03
N VAL A 404 -4.79 10.18 34.41
CA VAL A 404 -3.38 10.16 33.96
C VAL A 404 -2.63 8.92 34.46
N ASP A 405 -2.91 8.43 35.67
CA ASP A 405 -2.35 7.17 36.19
C ASP A 405 -2.78 5.94 35.38
N CYS A 406 -4.00 5.95 34.82
CA CYS A 406 -4.52 4.86 34.00
C CYS A 406 -3.98 4.92 32.56
N LEU A 407 -3.86 6.13 32.01
CA LEU A 407 -3.35 6.39 30.66
C LEU A 407 -1.84 6.17 30.51
N GLN A 408 -1.01 6.49 31.52
CA GLN A 408 0.42 6.18 31.47
C GLN A 408 0.67 4.66 31.52
N HIS A 409 -0.18 3.89 32.21
CA HIS A 409 -0.12 2.43 32.21
C HIS A 409 -0.56 1.84 30.86
N LEU A 410 -1.63 2.36 30.26
CA LEU A 410 -2.15 1.87 28.98
C LEU A 410 -1.31 2.31 27.76
N ASN A 411 -0.81 3.55 27.71
CA ASN A 411 0.06 4.00 26.61
C ASN A 411 1.39 3.26 26.58
N ASN A 412 1.97 2.93 27.74
CA ASN A 412 3.21 2.14 27.80
C ASN A 412 3.00 0.67 27.38
N LEU A 413 1.81 0.10 27.62
CA LEU A 413 1.45 -1.24 27.15
C LEU A 413 1.05 -1.27 25.66
N HIS A 414 0.32 -0.27 25.17
CA HIS A 414 -0.13 -0.19 23.78
C HIS A 414 0.97 0.20 22.79
N HIS A 415 1.97 0.98 23.22
CA HIS A 415 3.15 1.24 22.38
C HIS A 415 4.05 0.00 22.24
N CYS A 416 3.99 -0.95 23.19
CA CYS A 416 4.81 -2.15 23.21
C CYS A 416 4.16 -3.40 22.58
N GLN A 417 2.83 -3.42 22.37
CA GLN A 417 2.13 -4.62 21.85
C GLN A 417 2.03 -4.71 20.32
N ASN A 418 2.42 -3.67 19.56
CA ASN A 418 2.17 -3.58 18.11
C ASN A 418 3.43 -3.49 17.23
N MET A 419 4.63 -3.78 17.74
CA MET A 419 5.87 -3.74 16.96
C MET A 419 6.47 -5.13 16.78
N ALA A 420 6.51 -5.62 15.54
CA ALA A 420 7.30 -6.79 15.17
C ALA A 420 8.79 -6.37 15.14
N PHE A 421 9.55 -6.76 16.17
CA PHE A 421 10.97 -6.49 16.26
C PHE A 421 11.79 -7.45 15.38
N SER A 422 12.90 -6.96 14.82
CA SER A 422 13.96 -7.82 14.30
C SER A 422 14.79 -8.45 15.45
N PRO A 423 15.47 -9.60 15.26
CA PRO A 423 16.19 -10.30 16.35
C PRO A 423 17.25 -9.44 17.06
N ASN A 424 17.90 -8.52 16.33
CA ASN A 424 18.93 -7.64 16.89
C ASN A 424 18.35 -6.47 17.70
N GLN A 425 17.10 -6.07 17.43
CA GLN A 425 16.39 -5.06 18.25
C GLN A 425 15.84 -5.69 19.54
N PHE A 426 15.56 -6.99 19.53
CA PHE A 426 15.09 -7.74 20.71
C PHE A 426 16.18 -7.93 21.77
N LEU A 427 17.45 -8.11 21.36
CA LEU A 427 18.59 -8.22 22.29
C LEU A 427 18.89 -6.91 23.01
N PHE A 428 18.84 -5.78 22.29
CA PHE A 428 18.98 -4.44 22.88
C PHE A 428 17.82 -4.10 23.84
N PHE A 429 16.62 -4.62 23.56
CA PHE A 429 15.45 -4.48 24.41
C PHE A 429 15.55 -5.29 25.72
N MET A 430 16.14 -6.49 25.71
CA MET A 430 16.37 -7.31 26.91
C MET A 430 17.40 -6.69 27.87
N GLU A 431 18.49 -6.11 27.35
CA GLU A 431 19.49 -5.41 28.16
C GLU A 431 18.91 -4.16 28.85
N CYS A 432 18.04 -3.41 28.18
CA CYS A 432 17.35 -2.27 28.79
C CYS A 432 16.33 -2.70 29.86
N SER A 433 15.63 -3.81 29.65
CA SER A 433 14.55 -4.29 30.55
C SER A 433 15.05 -4.88 31.87
N LEU A 434 16.26 -5.47 31.90
CA LEU A 434 16.87 -5.97 33.14
C LEU A 434 17.31 -4.85 34.09
N SER A 435 17.63 -3.66 33.56
CA SER A 435 18.06 -2.51 34.37
C SER A 435 16.95 -1.84 35.18
N VAL A 436 15.68 -2.08 34.83
CA VAL A 436 14.51 -1.43 35.47
C VAL A 436 13.83 -2.36 36.49
N CYS A 437 14.05 -3.67 36.40
CA CYS A 437 13.48 -4.65 37.34
C CYS A 437 14.26 -4.79 38.67
N GLU A 438 15.41 -4.14 38.83
CA GLU A 438 16.18 -4.20 40.08
C GLU A 438 15.64 -3.31 41.21
N GLU A 439 14.79 -2.32 40.93
CA GLU A 439 14.39 -1.35 41.96
C GLU A 439 13.04 -1.58 42.65
N ILE A 440 12.16 -2.47 42.16
CA ILE A 440 10.85 -2.65 42.79
C ILE A 440 10.41 -4.12 42.67
N PHE A 441 10.79 -4.95 43.66
CA PHE A 441 9.97 -5.96 44.33
C PHE A 441 10.86 -7.02 45.00
N LEU A 442 10.95 -6.99 46.32
CA LEU A 442 10.93 -8.18 47.18
C LEU A 442 10.36 -7.74 48.54
N PRO A 443 9.36 -8.45 49.07
CA PRO A 443 9.75 -9.65 49.80
C PRO A 443 8.86 -10.87 49.53
N SER A 444 9.49 -12.03 49.72
CA SER A 444 8.92 -13.33 50.10
C SER A 444 8.67 -14.40 49.03
N THR A 445 9.69 -14.72 48.22
CA THR A 445 9.98 -16.14 47.95
C THR A 445 11.47 -16.33 47.71
N LYS A 446 12.12 -17.17 48.53
CA LYS A 446 13.53 -17.56 48.36
C LYS A 446 13.68 -18.28 47.01
N ILE A 447 14.43 -17.70 46.09
CA ILE A 447 15.05 -18.42 44.98
C ILE A 447 16.55 -18.41 45.24
N THR A 448 17.09 -19.56 45.60
CA THR A 448 18.54 -19.80 45.73
C THR A 448 19.16 -19.80 44.35
N PHE A 449 20.08 -18.86 44.09
CA PHE A 449 20.98 -18.93 42.94
C PHE A 449 22.09 -19.92 43.24
N VAL A 450 22.22 -20.96 42.42
CA VAL A 450 23.47 -21.72 42.30
C VAL A 450 24.24 -21.08 41.15
N GLU A 451 25.27 -20.32 41.48
CA GLU A 451 26.27 -19.90 40.51
C GLU A 451 27.02 -21.12 39.99
N SER A 452 27.08 -21.27 38.67
CA SER A 452 28.22 -21.96 38.06
C SER A 452 28.70 -21.14 36.88
N SER A 453 29.94 -20.69 37.03
CA SER A 453 30.73 -19.94 36.07
C SER A 453 31.12 -20.80 34.87
N SER A 454 31.41 -20.10 33.77
CA SER A 454 32.27 -20.45 32.64
C SER A 454 31.64 -21.12 31.41
N THR A 455 31.74 -20.35 30.32
CA THR A 455 32.05 -20.77 28.93
C THR A 455 31.08 -21.68 28.17
N SER A 456 30.63 -21.14 27.03
CA SER A 456 30.23 -21.81 25.77
C SER A 456 28.88 -22.55 25.67
N GLN A 457 28.10 -22.07 24.69
CA GLN A 457 27.14 -22.77 23.83
C GLN A 457 25.76 -23.23 24.35
N GLU A 458 24.78 -22.97 23.48
CA GLU A 458 23.48 -23.62 23.27
C GLU A 458 22.37 -23.42 24.32
N ILE A 459 21.39 -22.56 23.99
CA ILE A 459 20.06 -22.60 24.61
C ILE A 459 19.15 -23.39 23.68
N THR A 460 18.92 -24.64 24.04
CA THR A 460 17.86 -25.50 23.50
C THR A 460 16.52 -25.07 24.10
N PHE A 461 15.53 -24.75 23.28
CA PHE A 461 14.15 -24.53 23.74
C PHE A 461 13.42 -25.87 23.89
N HIS A 462 13.10 -26.25 25.13
CA HIS A 462 12.19 -27.36 25.41
C HIS A 462 10.76 -26.82 25.43
N MET A 463 10.01 -26.99 24.33
CA MET A 463 8.58 -26.69 24.28
C MET A 463 7.79 -27.93 24.69
N CYS A 464 7.11 -27.88 25.84
CA CYS A 464 6.14 -28.89 26.24
C CYS A 464 4.87 -28.66 25.41
N GLY A 465 4.45 -29.71 24.69
CA GLY A 465 3.53 -29.64 23.58
C GLY A 465 2.04 -29.57 23.92
N SER A 466 1.29 -29.07 22.94
CA SER A 466 -0.09 -29.43 22.65
C SER A 466 -0.18 -29.58 21.11
N ASP A 467 -0.76 -30.69 20.66
CA ASP A 467 -0.48 -31.35 19.36
C ASP A 467 -1.15 -30.77 18.10
N ASP A 468 -1.74 -29.57 18.12
CA ASP A 468 -2.44 -29.01 16.94
C ASP A 468 -1.60 -28.05 16.07
N ALA A 469 -0.32 -27.86 16.37
CA ALA A 469 0.53 -26.86 15.71
C ALA A 469 1.29 -27.34 14.45
N ASN A 470 1.05 -28.57 13.98
CA ASN A 470 1.83 -29.16 12.89
C ASN A 470 1.41 -28.71 11.47
N SER A 471 0.21 -28.15 11.26
CA SER A 471 -0.22 -27.67 9.94
C SER A 471 0.28 -26.25 9.61
N VAL A 472 0.43 -25.40 10.62
CA VAL A 472 0.86 -23.99 10.46
C VAL A 472 2.36 -23.91 10.15
N ARG A 473 3.16 -24.82 10.71
CA ARG A 473 4.61 -24.86 10.49
C ARG A 473 4.97 -25.20 9.03
N ALA A 474 4.15 -25.99 8.34
CA ALA A 474 4.34 -26.32 6.93
C ALA A 474 4.06 -25.12 6.01
N LEU A 475 3.05 -24.30 6.31
CA LEU A 475 2.69 -23.11 5.51
C LEU A 475 3.69 -21.95 5.68
N VAL A 476 4.24 -21.78 6.88
CA VAL A 476 5.26 -20.75 7.16
C VAL A 476 6.62 -21.15 6.58
N SER A 477 6.96 -22.45 6.60
CA SER A 477 8.21 -22.96 6.03
C SER A 477 8.27 -22.84 4.50
N ASP A 478 7.14 -22.93 3.80
CA ASP A 478 7.11 -22.83 2.33
C ASP A 478 7.26 -21.37 1.86
N PHE A 479 6.83 -20.40 2.68
CA PHE A 479 6.95 -18.96 2.38
C PHE A 479 8.37 -18.41 2.55
N ILE A 480 9.12 -18.89 3.55
CA ILE A 480 10.51 -18.44 3.78
C ILE A 480 11.46 -18.93 2.68
N SER A 481 11.11 -19.97 1.90
CA SER A 481 11.95 -20.45 0.80
C SER A 481 11.77 -19.72 -0.54
N ARG A 482 10.85 -18.74 -0.62
CA ARG A 482 10.51 -18.05 -1.88
C ARG A 482 10.51 -16.51 -1.82
N VAL A 483 11.04 -15.91 -0.76
CA VAL A 483 11.26 -14.46 -0.66
C VAL A 483 12.73 -14.13 -0.80
#